data_AF-A0A4Z0V0C8-F1
#
_entry.id   AF-A0A4Z0V0C8-F1
#
_cell.length_a   1.000
_cell.length_b   1.000
_cell.length_c   1.000
_cell.angle_alpha   90.00
_cell.angle_beta   90.00
_cell.angle_gamma   90.00
#
_symmetry.space_group_name_H-M   'P 1'
#
loop_
_entity.id
_entity.type
_entity.pdbx_description
1 polymer ?
#
loop_
_entity_poly.entity_id
_entity_poly.type
_entity_poly.pdbx_seq_one_letter_code
_entity_poly.pdbx_strand_id
1 'polypeptide(L)'
;MRYALRNQDKIAAAYSPEYLQQHLIDSLNKFFGYVEEAELEDFWIVRIPNERYQILRINDIADENCMLEFAIISCQSDVLKLAFLGRMKG
;
A
#
# COMPACT_ATOMS: atom_id res chain seq x y z
N MET A 1 11.14 6.36 -3.54
CA MET A 1 10.65 6.72 -2.19
C MET A 1 10.60 5.46 -1.30
N ARG A 2 10.61 5.55 0.03
CA ARG A 2 10.55 4.39 0.95
C ARG A 2 9.19 4.27 1.63
N TYR A 3 8.87 3.10 2.17
CA TYR A 3 7.64 2.87 2.92
C TYR A 3 7.89 2.10 4.22
N ALA A 4 6.96 2.23 5.16
CA ALA A 4 6.91 1.44 6.37
C ALA A 4 5.48 0.90 6.58
N LEU A 5 5.31 -0.41 6.45
CA LEU A 5 4.04 -1.09 6.67
C LEU A 5 3.88 -1.44 8.15
N ARG A 6 2.88 -0.87 8.82
CA ARG A 6 2.58 -1.16 10.23
C ARG A 6 1.79 -2.47 10.39
N ASN A 7 1.82 -3.03 11.60
CA ASN A 7 1.01 -4.19 12.01
C ASN A 7 1.24 -5.47 11.16
N GLN A 8 2.44 -5.67 10.62
CA GLN A 8 2.77 -6.84 9.80
C GLN A 8 2.43 -8.17 10.49
N ASP A 9 2.69 -8.30 11.80
CA ASP A 9 2.32 -9.51 12.56
C ASP A 9 0.81 -9.78 12.56
N LYS A 10 -0.02 -8.73 12.66
CA LYS A 10 -1.48 -8.87 12.63
C LYS A 10 -1.97 -9.23 11.23
N ILE A 11 -1.33 -8.68 10.19
CA ILE A 11 -1.64 -9.01 8.80
C ILE A 11 -1.29 -10.47 8.53
N ALA A 12 -0.09 -10.91 8.92
CA ALA A 12 0.35 -12.30 8.77
C ALA A 12 -0.55 -13.27 9.54
N ALA A 13 -1.00 -12.90 10.75
CA ALA A 13 -1.95 -13.71 11.52
C ALA A 13 -3.33 -13.84 10.84
N ALA A 14 -3.79 -12.80 10.13
CA ALA A 14 -5.09 -12.80 9.47
C ALA A 14 -5.07 -13.44 8.07
N TYR A 15 -3.98 -13.30 7.33
CA TYR A 15 -3.91 -13.69 5.90
C TYR A 15 -2.86 -14.74 5.56
N SER A 16 -2.00 -15.14 6.50
CA SER A 16 -0.75 -15.90 6.36
C SER A 16 0.52 -15.05 6.15
N PRO A 17 1.68 -15.50 6.66
CA PRO A 17 2.99 -14.91 6.33
C PRO A 17 3.30 -14.90 4.84
N GLU A 18 2.90 -15.96 4.12
CA GLU A 18 3.12 -16.11 2.68
C GLU A 18 2.37 -15.01 1.91
N TYR A 19 1.12 -14.76 2.29
CA TYR A 19 0.32 -13.69 1.71
C TYR A 19 0.95 -12.31 1.96
N LEU A 20 1.39 -12.04 3.19
CA LEU A 20 2.07 -10.79 3.51
C LEU A 20 3.30 -10.58 2.61
N GLN A 21 4.13 -11.60 2.40
CA GLN A 21 5.33 -11.45 1.58
C GLN A 21 5.01 -11.33 0.09
N GLN A 22 4.28 -12.31 -0.47
CA GLN A 22 4.10 -12.45 -1.92
C GLN A 22 3.09 -11.46 -2.52
N HIS A 23 2.07 -11.06 -1.76
CA HIS A 23 1.07 -10.11 -2.24
C HIS A 23 1.40 -8.69 -1.78
N LEU A 24 1.57 -8.45 -0.48
CA LEU A 24 1.70 -7.08 0.03
C LEU A 24 3.10 -6.51 -0.15
N ILE A 25 4.11 -7.17 0.41
CA ILE A 25 5.48 -6.65 0.44
C ILE A 25 6.06 -6.58 -0.98
N ASP A 26 5.90 -7.62 -1.78
CA ASP A 26 6.42 -7.61 -3.15
C ASP A 26 5.71 -6.57 -4.05
N SER A 27 4.39 -6.38 -3.91
CA SER A 27 3.67 -5.33 -4.65
C SER A 27 4.12 -3.94 -4.23
N LEU A 28 4.31 -3.68 -2.93
CA LEU A 28 4.82 -2.41 -2.43
C LEU A 28 6.27 -2.17 -2.89
N ASN A 29 7.13 -3.19 -2.84
CA ASN A 29 8.51 -3.10 -3.31
C ASN A 29 8.56 -2.76 -4.80
N LYS A 30 7.72 -3.42 -5.62
CA LYS A 30 7.59 -3.11 -7.04
C LYS A 30 7.14 -1.67 -7.25
N PHE A 31 6.05 -1.26 -6.59
CA PHE A 31 5.50 0.09 -6.72
C PHE A 31 6.52 1.18 -6.36
N PHE A 32 7.11 1.10 -5.17
CA PHE A 32 8.06 2.11 -4.68
C PHE A 32 9.45 2.03 -5.35
N GLY A 33 9.73 0.94 -6.08
CA GLY A 33 10.91 0.80 -6.93
C GLY A 33 10.84 1.60 -8.23
N TYR A 34 9.61 1.94 -8.70
CA TYR A 34 9.40 2.70 -9.93
C TYR A 34 8.96 4.15 -9.70
N VAL A 35 8.29 4.44 -8.57
CA VAL A 35 7.65 5.74 -8.34
C VAL A 35 8.55 6.67 -7.52
N GLU A 36 8.81 7.87 -8.05
CA GLU A 36 9.44 8.97 -7.30
C GLU A 36 8.42 9.75 -6.45
N GLU A 37 8.89 10.49 -5.43
CA GLU A 37 8.00 11.25 -4.53
C GLU A 37 7.13 12.27 -5.28
N ALA A 38 7.71 12.95 -6.26
CA ALA A 38 7.01 13.95 -7.07
C ALA A 38 5.87 13.37 -7.91
N GLU A 39 5.88 12.06 -8.16
CA GLU A 39 4.92 11.37 -9.01
C GLU A 39 3.80 10.70 -8.21
N LEU A 40 3.92 10.59 -6.88
CA LEU A 40 2.96 9.84 -6.07
C LEU A 40 1.52 10.37 -6.16
N GLU A 41 1.33 11.68 -6.26
CA GLU A 41 -0.01 12.28 -6.40
C GLU A 41 -0.67 11.93 -7.74
N ASP A 42 0.13 11.70 -8.80
CA ASP A 42 -0.37 11.45 -10.15
C ASP A 42 -0.77 9.99 -10.39
N PHE A 43 -0.24 9.05 -9.60
CA PHE A 43 -0.36 7.64 -9.90
C PHE A 43 -1.64 7.02 -9.33
N TRP A 44 -1.89 7.08 -8.01
CA TRP A 44 -3.02 6.33 -7.42
C TRP A 44 -3.53 6.82 -6.05
N ILE A 45 -3.27 8.08 -5.68
CA ILE A 45 -3.75 8.64 -4.42
C ILE A 45 -5.22 9.05 -4.56
N VAL A 46 -6.11 8.35 -3.84
CA VAL A 46 -7.54 8.68 -3.79
C VAL A 46 -7.81 9.56 -2.58
N ARG A 47 -8.27 10.79 -2.84
CA ARG A 47 -8.79 11.70 -1.82
C ARG A 47 -10.30 11.49 -1.69
N ILE A 48 -10.71 10.76 -0.65
CA ILE A 48 -12.14 10.53 -0.36
C ILE A 48 -12.66 11.67 0.52
N PRO A 49 -13.75 12.37 0.15
CA PRO A 49 -14.33 13.42 0.97
C PRO A 49 -14.73 12.87 2.35
N ASN A 50 -14.38 13.61 3.42
CA ASN A 50 -14.60 13.25 4.83
C ASN A 50 -13.78 12.06 5.37
N GLU A 51 -12.88 11.46 4.58
CA GLU A 51 -11.92 10.50 5.11
C GLU A 51 -10.74 11.19 5.81
N ARG A 52 -10.28 10.58 6.90
CA ARG A 52 -9.20 11.15 7.72
C ARG A 52 -7.82 10.99 7.08
N TYR A 53 -7.68 10.02 6.18
CA TYR A 53 -6.42 9.65 5.56
C TYR A 53 -6.57 9.53 4.04
N GLN A 54 -5.50 9.86 3.32
CA GLN A 54 -5.41 9.57 1.90
C GLN A 54 -5.24 8.06 1.68
N ILE A 55 -5.84 7.54 0.62
CA ILE A 55 -5.77 6.12 0.28
C ILE A 55 -4.83 5.92 -0.90
N LEU A 56 -3.84 5.03 -0.73
CA LEU A 56 -3.00 4.53 -1.79
C LEU A 56 -3.56 3.20 -2.29
N ARG A 57 -3.82 3.13 -3.59
CA ARG A 57 -4.20 1.90 -4.30
C ARG A 57 -3.05 1.44 -5.17
N ILE A 58 -2.67 0.18 -5.10
CA ILE A 58 -1.67 -0.40 -6.00
C ILE A 58 -2.18 -1.75 -6.52
N ASN A 59 -1.72 -2.13 -7.71
CA ASN A 59 -2.00 -3.46 -8.24
C ASN A 59 -1.34 -4.53 -7.38
N ASP A 60 -2.08 -5.61 -7.12
CA ASP A 60 -1.53 -6.83 -6.54
C ASP A 60 -0.75 -7.58 -7.62
N ILE A 61 0.55 -7.76 -7.45
CA ILE A 61 1.38 -8.42 -8.46
C ILE A 61 1.11 -9.93 -8.57
N ALA A 62 0.53 -10.50 -7.51
CA ALA A 62 0.21 -11.93 -7.44
C ALA A 62 -1.25 -12.21 -7.83
N ASP A 63 -2.07 -11.17 -8.05
CA ASP A 63 -3.44 -11.27 -8.54
C ASP A 63 -3.81 -10.04 -9.37
N GLU A 64 -3.70 -10.16 -10.68
CA GLU A 64 -3.95 -9.06 -11.63
C GLU A 64 -5.38 -8.49 -11.58
N ASN A 65 -6.32 -9.22 -10.98
CA ASN A 65 -7.71 -8.78 -10.82
C ASN A 65 -7.96 -8.07 -9.48
N CYS A 66 -6.91 -7.83 -8.71
CA CYS A 66 -6.99 -7.28 -7.37
C CYS A 66 -6.11 -6.05 -7.22
N MET A 67 -6.63 -5.04 -6.52
CA MET A 67 -5.84 -3.95 -5.97
C MET A 67 -5.73 -4.07 -4.46
N LEU A 68 -4.60 -3.61 -3.92
CA LEU A 68 -4.32 -3.51 -2.50
C LEU A 68 -4.56 -2.07 -2.04
N GLU A 69 -5.28 -1.90 -0.94
CA GLU A 69 -5.61 -0.60 -0.37
C GLU A 69 -4.82 -0.33 0.91
N PHE A 70 -4.22 0.86 0.98
CA PHE A 70 -3.46 1.32 2.13
C PHE A 70 -3.87 2.74 2.54
N ALA A 71 -4.09 2.98 3.82
CA ALA A 71 -4.17 4.33 4.36
C ALA A 71 -2.76 4.89 4.56
N ILE A 72 -2.52 6.11 4.06
CA ILE A 72 -1.32 6.88 4.31
C ILE A 72 -1.47 7.58 5.67
N ILE A 73 -0.76 7.08 6.68
CA ILE A 73 -0.87 7.56 8.07
C ILE A 73 -0.02 8.82 8.29
N SER A 74 1.16 8.86 7.67
CA SER A 74 2.06 10.01 7.69
C SER A 74 3.09 9.89 6.58
N CYS A 75 3.52 11.02 6.04
CA CYS A 75 4.75 11.13 5.26
C CYS A 75 5.80 11.84 6.12
N GLN A 76 6.97 11.23 6.32
CA GLN A 76 8.10 11.84 7.05
C GLN A 76 9.35 11.73 6.20
N SER A 77 9.88 12.88 5.76
CA SER A 77 10.98 12.95 4.79
C SER A 77 10.63 12.13 3.55
N ASP A 78 11.28 10.98 3.34
CA ASP A 78 11.09 10.11 2.18
C ASP A 78 10.40 8.77 2.54
N VAL A 79 9.80 8.66 3.73
CA VAL A 79 9.14 7.43 4.22
C VAL A 79 7.64 7.64 4.38
N LEU A 80 6.85 6.88 3.62
CA LEU A 80 5.40 6.77 3.78
C LEU A 80 5.05 5.68 4.80
N LYS A 81 4.39 6.06 5.89
CA LYS A 81 3.84 5.09 6.86
C LYS A 81 2.47 4.63 6.39
N LEU A 82 2.34 3.34 6.11
CA LEU A 82 1.16 2.73 5.53
C LEU A 82 0.46 1.82 6.52
N ALA A 83 -0.86 1.80 6.41
CA ALA A 83 -1.73 0.83 7.07
C ALA A 83 -2.53 0.06 6.03
N PHE A 84 -2.37 -1.26 6.01
CA PHE A 84 -3.19 -2.11 5.13
C PHE A 84 -4.66 -2.04 5.53
N LEU A 85 -5.52 -1.75 4.56
CA LEU A 85 -6.98 -1.70 4.73
C LEU A 85 -7.66 -2.95 4.20
N GLY A 86 -7.10 -3.55 3.15
CA GLY A 86 -7.64 -4.75 2.55
C GLY A 86 -7.39 -4.83 1.05
N ARG A 87 -8.18 -5.68 0.42
CA ARG A 87 -8.17 -5.94 -1.02
C ARG A 87 -9.46 -5.42 -1.63
N MET A 88 -9.38 -4.87 -2.83
CA MET A 88 -10.54 -4.55 -3.64
C MET A 88 -10.41 -5.19 -5.02
N LYS A 89 -11.54 -5.50 -5.64
CA LYS A 89 -11.56 -5.96 -7.02
C LYS A 89 -11.11 -4.81 -7.93
N GLY A 90 -10.16 -5.09 -8.81
CA GLY A 90 -9.67 -4.16 -9.84
C GLY A 90 -10.68 -3.98 -10.95
#